data_AF-B9SF56-F1
#
_entry.id   AF-B9SF56-F1
#
_cell.length_a   1.000
_cell.length_b   1.000
_cell.length_c   1.000
_cell.angle_alpha   90.00
_cell.angle_beta   90.00
_cell.angle_gamma   90.00
#
_symmetry.space_group_name_H-M   'P 1'
#
loop_
_entity.id
_entity.type
_entity.pdbx_description
1 polymer ?
#
loop_
_entity_poly.entity_id
_entity_poly.type
_entity_poly.pdbx_seq_one_letter_code
_entity_poly.pdbx_strand_id
1 'polypeptide(L)'
;MLLYDSKDVATTPYGEYWRQTESVCVLHLLSNIRVQSYTKIRKEETPLIIETVKSYCTSSTPLNISDVIIKVTNHVVSRIALGRKYSPIEGGRTFKELLGEFLSLLGVEKVAKELDNFLEEVVKEHIASGSHN
;
A
#
# COMPACT_ATOMS: atom_id res chain seq x y z
N MET A 1 6.28 11.69 -10.90
CA MET A 1 6.02 10.51 -11.73
C MET A 1 4.69 9.91 -11.28
N LEU A 2 3.58 10.53 -11.69
CA LEU A 2 2.26 9.93 -11.46
C LEU A 2 1.40 9.98 -12.72
N LEU A 3 1.54 10.98 -13.60
CA LEU A 3 0.78 11.03 -14.84
C LEU A 3 1.56 11.85 -15.89
N TYR A 4 2.46 11.22 -16.66
CA TYR A 4 2.85 11.84 -17.92
C TYR A 4 1.85 11.33 -18.96
N ASP A 5 0.89 12.16 -19.37
CA ASP A 5 -0.18 11.83 -20.34
C ASP A 5 -1.07 10.61 -20.04
N SER A 6 -1.26 10.20 -18.78
CA SER A 6 -1.97 8.94 -18.45
C SER A 6 -1.36 7.70 -19.13
N LYS A 7 -0.05 7.73 -19.37
CA LYS A 7 0.76 6.64 -19.94
C LYS A 7 1.47 5.84 -18.84
N ASP A 8 0.76 5.49 -17.78
CA ASP A 8 1.30 4.63 -16.72
C ASP A 8 0.73 3.21 -16.79
N VAL A 9 1.45 2.23 -16.23
CA VAL A 9 1.08 0.80 -16.33
C VAL A 9 -0.25 0.47 -15.64
N ALA A 10 -0.71 1.30 -14.70
CA ALA A 10 -1.92 1.04 -13.92
C ALA A 10 -3.18 1.63 -14.58
N THR A 11 -3.05 2.70 -15.37
CA THR A 11 -4.21 3.42 -15.95
C THR A 11 -4.26 3.36 -17.48
N THR A 12 -3.17 2.99 -18.17
CA THR A 12 -3.16 2.93 -19.64
C THR A 12 -3.96 1.73 -20.16
N PRO A 13 -4.82 1.90 -21.19
CA PRO A 13 -5.46 0.78 -21.86
C PRO A 13 -4.46 -0.26 -22.37
N TYR A 14 -4.85 -1.52 -22.35
CA TYR A 14 -4.00 -2.61 -22.85
C TYR A 14 -3.61 -2.38 -24.32
N GLY A 15 -2.32 -2.52 -24.62
CA GLY A 15 -1.75 -2.29 -25.94
C GLY A 15 -0.24 -2.50 -25.96
N GLU A 16 0.39 -2.25 -27.10
CA GLU A 16 1.84 -2.46 -27.26
C GLU A 16 2.66 -1.65 -26.25
N TYR A 17 2.31 -0.38 -26.06
CA TYR A 17 2.97 0.49 -25.08
C TYR A 17 2.84 -0.03 -23.64
N TRP A 18 1.63 -0.46 -23.25
CA TRP A 18 1.39 -1.03 -21.92
C TRP A 18 2.24 -2.29 -21.71
N ARG A 19 2.28 -3.20 -22.70
CA ARG A 19 3.08 -4.43 -22.64
C ARG A 19 4.58 -4.16 -22.53
N GLN A 20 5.09 -3.18 -23.28
CA GLN A 20 6.50 -2.78 -23.20
C GLN A 20 6.83 -2.22 -21.81
N THR A 21 5.97 -1.34 -21.28
CA THR A 21 6.16 -0.73 -19.96
C THR A 21 6.06 -1.77 -18.84
N GLU A 22 5.06 -2.66 -18.91
CA GLU A 22 4.90 -3.79 -17.99
C GLU A 22 6.14 -4.68 -18.01
N SER A 23 6.63 -5.05 -19.19
CA SER A 23 7.83 -5.89 -19.34
C SER A 23 9.06 -5.26 -18.67
N VAL A 24 9.28 -3.96 -18.87
CA VAL A 24 10.37 -3.23 -18.22
C VAL A 24 10.21 -3.22 -16.69
N CYS A 25 9.01 -2.93 -16.19
CA CYS A 25 8.72 -2.95 -14.75
C CYS A 25 8.98 -4.34 -14.15
N VAL A 26 8.47 -5.40 -14.78
CA VAL A 26 8.64 -6.77 -14.32
C VAL A 26 10.11 -7.18 -14.33
N LEU A 27 10.84 -6.88 -15.39
CA LEU A 27 12.23 -7.32 -15.52
C LEU A 27 13.17 -6.58 -14.56
N HIS A 28 13.03 -5.26 -14.44
CA HIS A 28 14.00 -4.44 -13.73
C HIS A 28 13.62 -4.08 -12.30
N LEU A 29 12.32 -4.00 -11.99
CA LEU A 29 11.84 -3.58 -10.67
C LEU A 29 11.25 -4.74 -9.87
N LEU A 30 10.48 -5.61 -10.52
CA LEU A 30 9.69 -6.66 -9.85
C LEU A 30 10.22 -8.08 -10.09
N SER A 31 11.39 -8.23 -10.70
CA SER A 31 11.99 -9.56 -10.90
C SER A 31 12.34 -10.19 -9.57
N ASN A 32 12.31 -11.52 -9.50
CA ASN A 32 12.56 -12.25 -8.25
C ASN A 32 13.87 -11.84 -7.58
N ILE A 33 14.95 -11.69 -8.37
CA ILE A 33 16.26 -11.22 -7.88
C ILE A 33 16.14 -9.83 -7.24
N ARG A 34 15.43 -8.92 -7.91
CA ARG A 34 15.27 -7.55 -7.44
C ARG A 34 14.39 -7.49 -6.18
N VAL A 35 13.26 -8.20 -6.17
CA VAL A 35 12.36 -8.30 -5.01
C VAL A 35 13.07 -8.90 -3.80
N GLN A 36 13.91 -9.91 -4.00
CA GLN A 36 14.73 -10.48 -2.94
C GLN A 36 15.74 -9.46 -2.41
N SER A 37 16.37 -8.67 -3.27
CA SER A 37 17.30 -7.61 -2.85
C SER A 37 16.62 -6.56 -1.95
N TYR A 38 15.33 -6.29 -2.18
CA TYR A 38 14.54 -5.37 -1.35
C TYR A 38 14.23 -5.91 0.05
N THR A 39 14.45 -7.20 0.30
CA THR A 39 14.31 -7.80 1.63
C THR A 39 15.19 -7.10 2.66
N LYS A 40 16.39 -6.66 2.25
CA LYS A 40 17.29 -5.90 3.12
C LYS A 40 16.62 -4.60 3.60
N ILE A 41 16.00 -3.86 2.68
CA ILE A 41 15.29 -2.61 2.99
C ILE A 41 14.13 -2.89 3.95
N ARG A 42 13.33 -3.95 3.71
CA ARG A 42 12.22 -4.30 4.60
C ARG A 42 12.69 -4.67 6.01
N LYS A 43 13.78 -5.45 6.13
CA LYS A 43 14.38 -5.81 7.42
C LYS A 43 14.89 -4.60 8.19
N GLU A 44 15.38 -3.58 7.50
CA GLU A 44 15.81 -2.32 8.12
C GLU A 44 14.62 -1.47 8.64
N GLU A 45 13.43 -1.58 8.04
CA GLU A 45 12.22 -0.89 8.55
C GLU A 45 11.52 -1.66 9.68
N THR A 46 11.63 -3.00 9.73
CA THR A 46 11.01 -3.85 10.76
C THR A 46 11.22 -3.39 12.21
N PRO A 47 12.45 -3.10 12.69
CA PRO A 47 12.64 -2.67 14.08
C PRO A 47 11.93 -1.35 14.40
N LEU A 48 11.86 -0.42 13.43
CA LEU A 48 11.18 0.87 13.60
C LEU A 48 9.67 0.70 13.79
N ILE A 49 9.07 -0.28 13.10
CA ILE A 49 7.65 -0.62 13.27
C ILE A 49 7.42 -1.18 14.67
N ILE A 50 8.25 -2.13 15.08
CA ILE A 50 8.13 -2.77 16.39
C ILE A 50 8.27 -1.74 17.50
N GLU A 51 9.23 -0.82 17.39
CA GLU A 51 9.42 0.27 18.34
C GLU A 51 8.22 1.22 18.37
N THR A 52 7.68 1.58 17.19
CA THR A 52 6.46 2.39 17.09
C THR A 52 5.31 1.70 17.82
N VAL A 53 5.02 0.44 17.48
CA VAL A 53 3.93 -0.34 18.12
C VAL A 53 4.13 -0.40 19.65
N LYS A 54 5.35 -0.70 20.12
CA LYS A 54 5.66 -0.73 21.55
C LYS A 54 5.40 0.59 22.26
N SER A 55 5.67 1.72 21.60
CA SER A 55 5.41 3.06 22.14
C SER A 55 3.90 3.31 22.34
N TYR A 56 3.08 2.93 21.36
CA TYR A 56 1.61 3.03 21.48
C TYR A 56 1.05 2.09 22.56
N CYS A 57 1.57 0.86 22.65
CA CYS A 57 1.19 -0.08 23.71
C CYS A 57 1.54 0.47 25.10
N THR A 58 2.75 1.01 25.27
CA THR A 58 3.21 1.56 26.57
C THR A 58 2.38 2.77 27.00
N SER A 59 1.97 3.61 26.04
CA SER A 59 1.14 4.78 26.30
C SER A 59 -0.36 4.48 26.41
N SER A 60 -0.77 3.21 26.21
CA SER A 60 -2.19 2.80 26.14
C SER A 60 -3.01 3.62 25.14
N THR A 61 -2.37 4.10 24.07
CA THR A 61 -3.03 4.90 23.03
C THR A 61 -3.48 4.00 21.87
N PRO A 62 -4.67 4.25 21.28
CA PRO A 62 -5.11 3.52 20.11
C PRO A 62 -4.14 3.71 18.94
N LEU A 63 -3.69 2.60 18.34
CA LEU A 63 -2.81 2.60 17.18
C LEU A 63 -3.61 2.44 15.89
N ASN A 64 -3.51 3.40 14.98
CA ASN A 64 -3.98 3.22 13.62
C ASN A 64 -2.96 2.40 12.82
N ILE A 65 -3.25 1.11 12.65
CA ILE A 65 -2.35 0.18 11.93
C ILE A 65 -2.20 0.57 10.46
N SER A 66 -3.26 1.09 9.82
CA SER A 66 -3.22 1.53 8.42
C SER A 66 -2.18 2.63 8.22
N ASP A 67 -2.11 3.60 9.13
CA ASP A 67 -1.12 4.68 9.06
C ASP A 67 0.32 4.17 9.20
N VAL A 68 0.53 3.20 10.09
CA VAL A 68 1.85 2.54 10.24
C VAL A 68 2.25 1.81 8.96
N ILE A 69 1.34 1.01 8.39
CA ILE A 69 1.59 0.26 7.15
C ILE A 69 1.87 1.21 5.98
N ILE A 70 1.09 2.26 5.81
CA ILE A 70 1.26 3.26 4.75
C ILE A 70 2.62 3.95 4.88
N LYS A 71 3.02 4.34 6.11
CA LYS A 71 4.31 4.98 6.37
C LYS A 71 5.49 4.08 5.99
N VAL A 72 5.45 2.82 6.41
CA VAL A 72 6.49 1.82 6.09
C VAL A 72 6.56 1.56 4.60
N THR A 73 5.40 1.40 3.96
CA THR A 73 5.30 1.18 2.52
C THR A 73 5.92 2.34 1.77
N ASN A 74 5.62 3.58 2.17
CA ASN A 74 6.23 4.77 1.58
C ASN A 74 7.76 4.80 1.76
N HIS A 75 8.27 4.46 2.95
CA HIS A 75 9.71 4.39 3.18
C HIS A 75 10.39 3.34 2.29
N VAL A 76 9.81 2.15 2.19
CA VAL A 76 10.34 1.05 1.36
C VAL A 76 10.33 1.45 -0.11
N VAL A 77 9.19 1.91 -0.64
CA VAL A 77 9.04 2.33 -2.04
C VAL A 77 9.96 3.51 -2.36
N SER A 78 10.04 4.52 -1.49
CA SER A 78 10.93 5.67 -1.69
C SER A 78 12.40 5.26 -1.73
N ARG A 79 12.81 4.33 -0.87
CA ARG A 79 14.19 3.81 -0.91
C ARG A 79 14.48 2.98 -2.15
N ILE A 80 13.50 2.23 -2.65
CA ILE A 80 13.63 1.46 -3.89
C ILE A 80 13.71 2.39 -5.10
N ALA A 81 12.83 3.39 -5.18
CA ALA A 81 12.68 4.26 -6.34
C ALA A 81 13.67 5.42 -6.36
N LEU A 82 13.99 6.01 -5.20
CA LEU A 82 14.78 7.24 -5.07
C LEU A 82 16.11 7.02 -4.33
N GLY A 83 16.36 5.82 -3.79
CA GLY A 83 17.57 5.51 -3.01
C GLY A 83 17.59 6.09 -1.60
N ARG A 84 16.55 6.81 -1.16
CA ARG A 84 16.47 7.46 0.17
C ARG A 84 15.07 7.40 0.76
N LYS A 85 14.96 7.55 2.08
CA LYS A 85 13.65 7.72 2.74
C LYS A 85 13.07 9.08 2.34
N TYR A 86 11.77 9.11 2.10
CA TYR A 86 11.05 10.35 1.83
C TYR A 86 10.38 10.81 3.12
N SER A 87 10.81 11.95 3.66
CA SER A 87 10.04 12.71 4.65
C SER A 87 9.10 13.65 3.89
N PRO A 88 7.85 13.83 4.35
CA PRO A 88 7.00 14.89 3.81
C PRO A 88 7.79 16.20 3.83
N ILE A 89 7.92 16.85 2.67
CA ILE A 89 8.40 18.23 2.60
C ILE A 89 7.32 19.07 3.29
N GLU A 90 7.67 20.07 4.10
CA GLU A 90 6.68 21.01 4.64
C GLU A 90 5.84 21.58 3.48
N GLY A 91 4.52 21.32 3.51
CA GLY A 91 3.59 21.70 2.44
C GLY A 91 3.48 20.74 1.24
N GLY A 92 4.19 19.61 1.24
CA GLY A 92 4.06 18.56 0.22
C GLY A 92 2.99 17.51 0.57
N ARG A 93 2.30 16.97 -0.45
CA ARG A 93 1.29 15.91 -0.25
C ARG A 93 1.90 14.63 0.31
N THR A 94 1.22 14.02 1.27
CA THR A 94 1.65 12.73 1.84
C THR A 94 1.39 11.59 0.85
N PHE A 95 2.15 10.49 0.97
CA PHE A 95 1.89 9.29 0.18
C PHE A 95 0.48 8.73 0.43
N LYS A 96 -0.06 8.91 1.64
CA LYS A 96 -1.44 8.54 1.98
C LYS A 96 -2.46 9.33 1.15
N GLU A 97 -2.30 10.65 1.04
CA GLU A 97 -3.16 11.50 0.22
C GLU A 97 -3.08 11.13 -1.25
N LEU A 98 -1.86 10.98 -1.78
CA LEU A 98 -1.64 10.59 -3.17
C LEU A 98 -2.24 9.21 -3.49
N LEU A 99 -2.05 8.24 -2.58
CA LEU A 99 -2.61 6.90 -2.73
C LEU A 99 -4.13 6.92 -2.64
N GLY A 100 -4.70 7.71 -1.73
CA GLY A 100 -6.15 7.90 -1.62
C GLY A 100 -6.75 8.46 -2.90
N GLU A 101 -6.20 9.56 -3.42
CA GLU A 101 -6.61 10.13 -4.71
C GLU A 101 -6.49 9.11 -5.84
N PHE A 102 -5.38 8.38 -5.92
CA PHE A 102 -5.14 7.36 -6.94
C PHE A 102 -6.16 6.21 -6.88
N LEU A 103 -6.43 5.68 -5.69
CA LEU A 103 -7.41 4.61 -5.49
C LEU A 103 -8.85 5.08 -5.78
N SER A 104 -9.17 6.34 -5.46
CA SER A 104 -10.46 6.95 -5.82
C SER A 104 -10.63 7.04 -7.33
N LEU A 105 -9.57 7.42 -8.05
CA LEU A 105 -9.57 7.57 -9.51
C LEU A 105 -9.69 6.22 -10.22
N LEU A 106 -9.13 5.16 -9.63
CA LEU A 106 -9.30 3.78 -10.08
C LEU A 106 -10.67 3.18 -9.71
N GLY A 107 -11.52 3.88 -8.95
CA GLY A 107 -12.82 3.38 -8.52
C GLY A 107 -12.75 2.23 -7.51
N VAL A 108 -11.60 2.01 -6.87
CA VAL A 108 -11.38 0.90 -5.91
C VAL A 108 -12.26 1.05 -4.67
N GLU A 109 -12.71 2.26 -4.35
CA GLU A 109 -13.68 2.52 -3.28
C GLU A 109 -14.97 1.71 -3.44
N LYS A 110 -15.40 1.45 -4.68
CA LYS A 110 -16.59 0.64 -4.95
C LYS A 110 -16.33 -0.82 -4.60
N VAL A 111 -15.18 -1.36 -5.00
CA VAL A 111 -14.76 -2.73 -4.70
C VAL A 111 -14.53 -2.92 -3.19
N ALA A 112 -13.94 -1.94 -2.52
CA ALA A 112 -13.74 -1.95 -1.07
C ALA A 112 -15.09 -1.99 -0.32
N LYS A 113 -16.07 -1.19 -0.74
CA LYS A 113 -17.44 -1.23 -0.18
C LYS A 113 -18.13 -2.57 -0.41
N GLU A 114 -17.97 -3.17 -1.59
CA GLU A 114 -18.51 -4.51 -1.87
C GLU A 114 -17.90 -5.58 -0.96
N LEU A 115 -16.58 -5.50 -0.70
CA LEU A 115 -15.90 -6.42 0.20
C LEU A 115 -16.30 -6.22 1.68
N ASP A 116 -16.43 -4.98 2.15
CA ASP A 116 -16.91 -4.69 3.51
C ASP A 116 -18.33 -5.22 3.72
N ASN A 117 -19.22 -5.01 2.74
CA ASN A 117 -20.58 -5.54 2.80
C ASN A 117 -20.59 -7.08 2.86
N PHE A 118 -19.73 -7.74 2.08
CA PHE A 118 -19.59 -9.19 2.11
C PHE A 118 -19.09 -9.70 3.47
N LEU A 119 -18.08 -9.05 4.05
CA LEU A 119 -17.57 -9.43 5.37
C LEU A 119 -18.62 -9.26 6.47
N GLU A 120 -19.40 -8.18 6.42
CA GLU A 120 -20.53 -7.94 7.33
C GLU A 120 -21.61 -9.03 7.23
N GLU A 121 -21.93 -9.51 6.02
CA GLU A 121 -22.83 -10.65 5.85
C GLU A 121 -22.27 -11.93 6.48
N VAL A 122 -21.00 -12.26 6.22
CA VAL A 122 -20.34 -13.44 6.79
C VAL A 122 -20.33 -13.39 8.32
N VAL A 123 -20.07 -12.22 8.91
CA VAL A 123 -20.11 -12.02 10.36
C VAL A 123 -21.52 -12.23 10.91
N LYS A 124 -22.55 -11.71 10.24
CA LYS A 124 -23.96 -11.87 10.65
C LYS A 124 -24.41 -13.33 10.58
N GLU A 125 -24.04 -14.06 9.53
CA GLU A 125 -24.33 -15.49 9.42
C GLU A 125 -23.66 -16.28 10.55
N HIS A 126 -22.41 -15.97 10.87
CA HIS A 126 -21.70 -16.63 11.96
C HIS A 126 -22.36 -16.38 13.32
N ILE A 127 -22.75 -15.13 13.61
CA ILE A 127 -23.47 -14.76 14.84
C ILE A 127 -24.84 -15.46 14.91
N ALA A 128 -25.59 -15.52 13.79
CA ALA A 128 -26.90 -16.17 13.74
C ALA A 128 -26.80 -17.70 13.94
N SER A 129 -25.77 -18.35 13.36
CA SER A 129 -25.54 -19.79 13.52
C SER A 129 -25.06 -20.19 14.92
N GLY A 130 -24.37 -19.29 15.64
CA GLY A 130 -23.93 -19.51 17.01
C GLY A 130 -25.01 -19.35 18.09
N SER A 131 -26.19 -18.80 17.74
CA SER A 131 -27.29 -18.54 18.68
C SER A 131 -28.32 -19.69 18.79
N HIS A 132 -28.10 -20.83 18.12
CA HIS A 132 -28.98 -22.01 18.16
C HIS A 132 -28.35 -23.23 18.86
N ASN A 133 -27.29 -23.03 19.65
CA ASN A 133 -26.70 -24.03 20.53
C ASN A 133 -26.72 -23.56 21.99
#